data_AF-A0A9R1Q7F0-F1
#
_entry.id   AF-A0A9R1Q7F0-F1
#
_cell.length_a   1.000
_cell.length_b   1.000
_cell.length_c   1.000
_cell.angle_alpha   90.00
_cell.angle_beta   90.00
_cell.angle_gamma   90.00
#
_symmetry.space_group_name_H-M   'P 1'
#
loop_
_entity.id
_entity.type
_entity.pdbx_description
1 polymer ?
#
loop_
_entity_poly.entity_id
_entity_poly.type
_entity_poly.pdbx_seq_one_letter_code
_entity_poly.pdbx_strand_id
1 'polypeptide(L)'
;MTVTLQDFAMIIGLPLHIESLIGRVWNKFWHERVTGLIGDCSPSLTARGKMDNRSSGVPFKWLRENRSGCPQGVDNETMEQYARAYLWYLLSHVLFIDCSGDVASWMFLDFLVD
;
A
#
# COMPACT_ATOMS: atom_id res chain seq x y z
N MET A 1 -13.14 -16.17 -17.88
CA MET A 1 -13.88 -16.10 -16.59
C MET A 1 -13.61 -14.73 -15.99
N THR A 2 -14.64 -13.98 -15.64
CA THR A 2 -14.53 -12.64 -15.05
C THR A 2 -15.13 -12.71 -13.66
N VAL A 3 -14.36 -12.34 -12.63
CA VAL A 3 -14.86 -12.23 -11.26
C VAL A 3 -15.60 -10.89 -11.14
N THR A 4 -16.84 -10.91 -10.63
CA THR A 4 -17.66 -9.72 -10.44
C THR A 4 -17.53 -9.17 -9.02
N LEU A 5 -17.96 -7.92 -8.81
CA LEU A 5 -18.07 -7.31 -7.48
C LEU A 5 -19.01 -8.11 -6.55
N GLN A 6 -20.02 -8.77 -7.11
CA GLN A 6 -20.90 -9.66 -6.35
C GLN A 6 -20.17 -10.93 -5.88
N ASP A 7 -19.33 -11.51 -6.74
CA ASP A 7 -18.49 -12.65 -6.35
C ASP A 7 -17.51 -12.25 -5.24
N PHE A 8 -16.94 -11.04 -5.34
CA PHE A 8 -16.05 -10.52 -4.31
C PHE A 8 -16.78 -10.29 -2.98
N ALA A 9 -17.97 -9.70 -3.01
CA ALA A 9 -18.83 -9.54 -1.84
C ALA A 9 -19.13 -10.88 -1.16
N MET A 10 -19.37 -11.94 -1.95
CA MET A 10 -19.54 -13.30 -1.43
C MET A 10 -18.26 -13.85 -0.79
N ILE A 11 -17.09 -13.60 -1.38
CA ILE A 11 -15.80 -14.06 -0.83
C ILE A 11 -15.49 -13.41 0.53
N ILE A 12 -15.76 -12.11 0.67
CA ILE A 12 -15.46 -11.37 1.91
C ILE A 12 -16.60 -11.45 2.95
N GLY A 13 -17.78 -11.94 2.57
CA GLY A 13 -18.95 -12.04 3.45
C GLY A 13 -19.56 -10.70 3.86
N LEU A 14 -19.32 -9.63 3.10
CA LEU A 14 -19.77 -8.26 3.40
C LEU A 14 -20.49 -7.66 2.19
N PRO A 15 -21.66 -7.01 2.38
CA PRO A 15 -22.35 -6.33 1.29
C PRO A 15 -21.52 -5.13 0.83
N LEU A 16 -21.24 -5.07 -0.46
CA LEU A 16 -20.49 -3.98 -1.08
C LEU A 16 -21.46 -2.98 -1.71
N HIS A 17 -21.62 -1.82 -1.09
CA HIS A 17 -22.11 -0.61 -1.74
C HIS A 17 -20.90 0.30 -1.97
N ILE A 18 -20.26 0.14 -3.12
CA ILE A 18 -19.01 0.85 -3.44
C ILE A 18 -19.26 1.75 -4.64
N GLU A 19 -18.88 3.02 -4.51
CA GLU A 19 -18.67 3.91 -5.64
C GLU A 19 -17.30 3.60 -6.26
N SER A 20 -17.22 3.48 -7.59
CA SER A 20 -15.97 3.12 -8.24
C SER A 20 -14.89 4.18 -8.01
N LEU A 21 -13.85 3.83 -7.27
CA LEU A 21 -12.64 4.63 -7.17
C LEU A 21 -11.83 4.48 -8.46
N ILE A 22 -11.94 5.48 -9.34
CA ILE A 22 -11.18 5.57 -10.59
C ILE A 22 -10.26 6.79 -10.48
N GLY A 23 -8.95 6.58 -10.62
CA GLY A 23 -7.95 7.63 -10.51
C GLY A 23 -6.82 7.47 -11.51
N ARG A 24 -6.16 8.57 -11.87
CA ARG A 24 -4.88 8.50 -12.59
C ARG A 24 -3.79 8.24 -11.57
N VAL A 25 -3.01 7.21 -11.84
CA VAL A 25 -1.88 6.85 -11.02
C VAL A 25 -0.62 7.48 -11.61
N TRP A 26 0.17 8.14 -10.76
CA TRP A 26 1.43 8.75 -11.15
C TRP A 26 2.60 7.86 -10.73
N ASN A 27 3.61 7.69 -11.59
CA ASN A 27 4.83 6.95 -11.23
C ASN A 27 5.96 7.87 -10.73
N LYS A 28 5.84 9.19 -10.94
CA LYS A 28 6.87 10.15 -10.54
C LYS A 28 6.85 10.36 -9.03
N PHE A 29 8.05 10.54 -8.45
CA PHE A 29 8.24 10.88 -7.04
C PHE A 29 7.48 9.97 -6.06
N TRP A 30 7.25 8.70 -6.44
CA TRP A 30 6.48 7.78 -5.60
C TRP A 30 7.19 7.54 -4.25
N HIS A 31 8.52 7.54 -4.22
CA HIS A 31 9.30 7.45 -2.98
C HIS A 31 8.99 8.59 -2.01
N GLU A 32 8.88 9.82 -2.50
CA GLU A 32 8.55 10.99 -1.67
C GLU A 32 7.12 10.88 -1.14
N ARG A 33 6.18 10.41 -1.97
CA ARG A 33 4.80 10.15 -1.55
C ARG A 33 4.72 9.06 -0.49
N VAL A 34 5.49 7.98 -0.61
CA VAL A 34 5.55 6.96 0.46
C VAL A 34 6.07 7.57 1.75
N THR A 35 7.14 8.35 1.70
CA THR A 35 7.69 9.03 2.89
C THR A 35 6.66 9.98 3.51
N GLY A 36 5.89 10.72 2.71
CA GLY A 36 4.85 11.62 3.21
C GLY A 36 3.62 10.91 3.77
N LEU A 37 3.13 9.87 3.11
CA LEU A 37 1.87 9.20 3.47
C LEU A 37 2.03 8.11 4.52
N ILE A 38 3.12 7.34 4.43
CA ILE A 38 3.36 6.15 5.24
C ILE A 38 4.39 6.43 6.34
N GLY A 39 5.16 7.51 6.19
CA GLY A 39 6.27 7.86 7.05
C GLY A 39 7.54 7.06 6.73
N ASP A 40 8.68 7.72 6.97
CA ASP A 40 10.06 7.22 6.92
C ASP A 40 10.31 5.93 6.11
N CYS A 41 10.59 6.09 4.81
CA CYS A 41 11.05 5.03 3.91
C CYS A 41 12.55 5.13 3.58
N SER A 42 13.28 5.93 4.36
CA SER A 42 14.54 6.55 3.97
C SER A 42 15.74 5.95 4.71
N PRO A 43 16.01 4.62 4.64
CA PRO A 43 17.11 4.18 3.76
C PRO A 43 17.15 2.67 3.37
N SER A 44 16.23 1.82 3.81
CA SER A 44 16.32 0.36 3.59
C SER A 44 16.15 -0.03 2.12
N LEU A 45 15.48 0.82 1.34
CA LEU A 45 15.31 0.71 -0.11
C LEU A 45 16.54 1.19 -0.89
N THR A 46 17.43 1.95 -0.25
CA THR A 46 18.61 2.58 -0.86
C THR A 46 19.95 2.05 -0.34
N ALA A 47 19.98 1.43 0.85
CA ALA A 47 21.20 1.01 1.55
C ALA A 47 21.83 -0.29 1.03
N ARG A 48 21.11 -1.09 0.23
CA ARG A 48 21.75 -2.13 -0.59
C ARG A 48 22.01 -1.49 -1.93
N GLY A 49 23.21 -0.94 -2.14
CA GLY A 49 23.70 -0.19 -3.31
C GLY A 49 23.55 -0.88 -4.67
N LYS A 50 22.32 -1.19 -5.00
CA LYS A 50 21.80 -1.80 -6.20
C LYS A 50 20.38 -1.24 -6.19
N MET A 51 20.11 -0.23 -7.03
CA MET A 51 18.74 -0.01 -7.48
C MET A 51 18.28 -1.38 -7.95
N ASP A 52 17.55 -2.12 -7.13
CA ASP A 52 16.81 -3.23 -7.67
C ASP A 52 15.90 -2.54 -8.68
N ASN A 53 15.89 -3.05 -9.90
CA ASN A 53 15.21 -2.48 -11.06
C ASN A 53 13.67 -2.47 -10.88
N ARG A 54 13.19 -2.66 -9.65
CA ARG A 54 11.80 -2.68 -9.21
C ARG A 54 11.31 -1.25 -9.12
N SER A 55 10.96 -0.75 -10.29
CA SER A 55 10.23 0.50 -10.48
C SER A 55 8.80 0.45 -9.93
N SER A 56 8.38 -0.62 -9.24
CA SER A 56 6.99 -0.98 -8.95
C SER A 56 6.53 -0.75 -7.50
N GLY A 57 7.41 -0.59 -6.49
CA GLY A 57 6.95 -0.29 -5.12
C GLY A 57 7.91 -0.69 -3.98
N VAL A 58 7.36 -0.85 -2.77
CA VAL A 58 8.11 -1.16 -1.53
C VAL A 58 7.95 -2.64 -1.16
N PRO A 59 9.01 -3.38 -0.77
CA PRO A 59 8.88 -4.79 -0.39
C PRO A 59 7.91 -4.99 0.79
N PHE A 60 7.03 -6.00 0.70
CA PHE A 60 6.11 -6.32 1.79
C PHE A 60 6.84 -6.68 3.09
N LYS A 61 8.02 -7.31 2.97
CA LYS A 61 8.89 -7.58 4.10
C LYS A 61 9.23 -6.30 4.89
N TRP A 62 9.59 -5.22 4.19
CA TRP A 62 9.91 -3.95 4.86
C TRP A 62 8.66 -3.36 5.54
N LEU A 63 7.52 -3.34 4.83
CA LEU A 63 6.27 -2.82 5.36
C LEU A 63 5.86 -3.57 6.63
N ARG A 64 6.03 -4.90 6.64
CA ARG A 64 5.79 -5.71 7.83
C ARG A 64 6.78 -5.38 8.94
N GLU A 65 8.08 -5.34 8.67
CA GLU A 65 9.09 -5.09 9.73
C GLU A 65 9.00 -3.69 10.35
N ASN A 66 8.59 -2.67 9.58
CA ASN A 66 8.68 -1.27 9.99
C ASN A 66 7.32 -0.63 10.30
N ARG A 67 6.22 -1.22 9.79
CA ARG A 67 4.86 -0.70 9.94
C ARG A 67 3.85 -1.74 10.43
N SER A 68 4.29 -2.93 10.87
CA SER A 68 3.37 -3.87 11.55
C SER A 68 3.10 -3.43 12.99
N GLY A 69 1.88 -2.99 13.25
CA GLY A 69 1.41 -2.66 14.59
C GLY A 69 1.78 -1.23 15.00
N CYS A 70 0.75 -0.42 15.22
CA CYS A 70 0.91 0.95 15.70
C CYS A 70 1.33 0.93 17.19
N PRO A 71 2.42 1.61 17.58
CA PRO A 71 2.81 1.73 18.98
C PRO A 71 1.73 2.46 19.80
N GLN A 72 1.59 2.13 21.08
CA GLN A 72 0.65 2.83 21.96
C GLN A 72 1.16 4.22 22.32
N GLY A 73 0.28 5.22 22.26
CA GLY A 73 0.61 6.60 22.65
C GLY A 73 1.33 7.42 21.57
N VAL A 74 1.27 7.00 20.31
CA VAL A 74 1.71 7.84 19.18
C VAL A 74 0.73 8.97 18.92
N ASP A 75 1.21 10.05 18.32
CA ASP A 75 0.38 11.14 17.83
C ASP A 75 -0.55 10.67 16.69
N ASN A 76 -1.59 11.47 16.42
CA ASN A 76 -2.60 11.12 15.42
C ASN A 76 -2.02 11.03 14.00
N GLU A 77 -1.03 11.87 13.65
CA GLU A 77 -0.42 11.85 12.32
C GLU A 77 0.35 10.54 12.10
N THR A 78 1.12 10.11 13.09
CA THR A 78 1.80 8.81 13.08
C THR A 78 0.78 7.68 13.06
N MET A 79 -0.32 7.76 13.83
CA MET A 79 -1.36 6.74 13.81
C MET A 79 -1.99 6.58 12.42
N GLU A 80 -2.29 7.69 11.76
CA GLU A 80 -2.80 7.69 10.39
C GLU A 80 -1.79 7.10 9.40
N GLN A 81 -0.49 7.41 9.53
CA GLN A 81 0.55 6.81 8.70
C GLN A 81 0.56 5.27 8.82
N TYR A 82 0.40 4.73 10.04
CA TYR A 82 0.28 3.28 10.26
C TYR A 82 -1.02 2.72 9.68
N ALA A 83 -2.14 3.45 9.78
CA ALA A 83 -3.41 3.06 9.17
C ALA A 83 -3.29 3.01 7.63
N ARG A 84 -2.70 4.04 7.01
CA ARG A 84 -2.41 4.08 5.57
C ARG A 84 -1.48 2.93 5.16
N ALA A 85 -0.46 2.61 5.96
CA ALA A 85 0.42 1.47 5.72
C ALA A 85 -0.35 0.13 5.68
N TYR A 86 -1.28 -0.05 6.62
CA TYR A 86 -2.12 -1.25 6.69
C TYR A 86 -3.08 -1.35 5.50
N LEU A 87 -3.76 -0.24 5.15
CA LEU A 87 -4.63 -0.19 3.97
C LEU A 87 -3.85 -0.48 2.69
N TRP A 88 -2.64 0.06 2.56
CA TRP A 88 -1.78 -0.19 1.41
C TRP A 88 -1.40 -1.67 1.28
N TYR A 89 -1.10 -2.33 2.41
CA TYR A 89 -0.86 -3.77 2.45
C TYR A 89 -2.09 -4.56 1.99
N LEU A 90 -3.29 -4.22 2.49
CA LEU A 90 -4.53 -4.89 2.09
C LEU A 90 -4.77 -4.77 0.59
N LEU A 91 -4.66 -3.54 0.04
CA LEU A 91 -4.85 -3.30 -1.38
C LEU A 91 -3.87 -4.10 -2.24
N SER A 92 -2.58 -4.06 -1.89
CA SER A 92 -1.53 -4.65 -2.73
C SER A 92 -1.36 -6.17 -2.57
N HIS A 93 -1.66 -6.72 -1.39
CA HIS A 93 -1.32 -8.12 -1.07
C HIS A 93 -2.53 -9.02 -0.82
N VAL A 94 -3.69 -8.47 -0.47
CA VAL A 94 -4.87 -9.26 -0.09
C VAL A 94 -5.97 -9.14 -1.13
N LEU A 95 -6.28 -7.91 -1.54
CA LEU A 95 -7.43 -7.62 -2.40
C LEU A 95 -7.06 -7.66 -3.88
N PHE A 96 -5.95 -7.03 -4.26
CA PHE A 96 -5.52 -6.90 -5.65
C PHE A 96 -4.12 -7.47 -5.83
N ILE A 97 -3.98 -8.76 -5.50
CA ILE A 97 -2.73 -9.49 -5.75
C ILE A 97 -2.40 -9.36 -7.23
N ASP A 98 -1.25 -8.77 -7.52
CA ASP A 98 -0.76 -8.60 -8.88
C ASP A 98 0.43 -9.54 -9.15
N CYS A 99 0.85 -9.61 -10.41
CA CYS A 99 2.07 -10.32 -10.77
C CYS A 99 3.35 -9.53 -10.44
N SER A 100 3.27 -8.40 -9.71
CA SER A 100 4.42 -7.53 -9.43
C SER A 100 5.39 -8.13 -8.41
N GLY A 101 4.97 -9.20 -7.73
CA GLY A 101 5.79 -10.01 -6.83
C GLY A 101 5.61 -9.62 -5.36
N ASP A 102 6.70 -9.65 -4.60
CA ASP A 102 6.71 -9.41 -3.14
C ASP A 102 6.84 -7.92 -2.79
N VAL A 103 6.07 -7.04 -3.48
CA VAL A 103 6.11 -5.59 -3.29
C VAL A 103 4.71 -4.98 -3.18
N ALA A 104 4.54 -4.05 -2.25
CA ALA A 104 3.41 -3.14 -2.17
C ALA A 104 3.53 -2.11 -3.30
N SER A 105 2.62 -2.19 -4.27
CA SER A 105 2.69 -1.39 -5.49
C SER A 105 2.43 0.08 -5.20
N TRP A 106 3.27 1.00 -5.72
CA TRP A 106 3.04 2.44 -5.57
C TRP A 106 1.74 2.92 -6.24
N MET A 107 1.12 2.07 -7.06
CA MET A 107 -0.09 2.46 -7.77
C MET A 107 -1.29 2.74 -6.87
N PHE A 108 -1.24 2.24 -5.63
CA PHE A 108 -2.31 2.45 -4.66
C PHE A 108 -2.13 3.69 -3.80
N LEU A 109 -0.99 4.39 -3.88
CA LEU A 109 -0.69 5.52 -3.00
C LEU A 109 -1.68 6.67 -3.15
N ASP A 110 -2.14 6.93 -4.38
CA ASP A 110 -3.08 8.02 -4.65
C ASP A 110 -4.47 7.77 -4.01
N PHE A 111 -4.79 6.53 -3.62
CA PHE A 111 -6.01 6.19 -2.89
C PHE A 111 -5.86 6.28 -1.37
N LEU A 112 -4.66 6.55 -0.86
CA LEU A 112 -4.36 6.71 0.57
C LEU A 112 -4.25 8.17 0.99
N VAL A 113 -4.32 9.09 0.03
CA VAL A 113 -4.39 10.53 0.27
C VAL A 113 -5.81 10.84 0.74
N ASP A 114 -5.94 11.71 1.75
CA ASP A 114 -7.23 12.18 2.26
C ASP A 114 -7.97 13.08 1.26
#